data_AF-A0A1H7ZR80-F1
#
_entry.id   AF-A0A1H7ZR80-F1
#
_cell.length_a   1.000
_cell.length_b   1.000
_cell.length_c   1.000
_cell.angle_alpha   90.00
_cell.angle_beta   90.00
_cell.angle_gamma   90.00
#
_symmetry.space_group_name_H-M   'P 1'
#
loop_
_entity.id
_entity.type
_entity.pdbx_description
1 polymer ?
#
loop_
_entity_poly.entity_id
_entity_poly.type
_entity_poly.pdbx_seq_one_letter_code
_entity_poly.pdbx_strand_id
1 'polypeptide(L)'
;MINNKKLIIGLLVLVLGLLVLTGCNPDDPRVKKALKKDFKVEAEAIPNEGYPPTVPHSIEDRQDCLACHEKGVMGATVTSHPERPNCVSCHVTE
;
A
#
# COMPACT_ATOMS: atom_id res chain seq x y z
N MET A 1 -32.01 -30.99 -28.95
CA MET A 1 -30.80 -31.83 -29.06
C MET A 1 -29.61 -31.01 -28.58
N ILE A 2 -29.12 -31.26 -27.36
CA ILE A 2 -27.94 -30.56 -26.82
C ILE A 2 -26.72 -31.28 -27.41
N ASN A 3 -25.94 -30.58 -28.24
CA ASN A 3 -24.75 -31.18 -28.85
C ASN A 3 -23.64 -31.32 -27.81
N ASN A 4 -22.83 -32.38 -27.93
CA ASN A 4 -21.75 -32.71 -26.99
C ASN A 4 -20.81 -31.52 -26.69
N LYS A 5 -20.57 -30.65 -27.69
CA LYS A 5 -19.76 -29.43 -27.51
C LYS A 5 -20.38 -28.43 -26.52
N LYS A 6 -21.71 -28.26 -26.51
CA LYS A 6 -22.41 -27.38 -25.54
C LYS A 6 -22.42 -28.00 -24.14
N LEU A 7 -22.51 -29.32 -24.04
CA LEU A 7 -22.44 -30.03 -22.76
C LEU A 7 -21.04 -29.91 -22.13
N ILE A 8 -19.97 -30.06 -22.94
CA ILE A 8 -18.58 -29.93 -22.49
C ILE A 8 -18.26 -28.50 -22.05
N ILE A 9 -18.70 -27.49 -22.81
CA ILE A 9 -18.50 -26.07 -22.44
C ILE A 9 -19.23 -25.75 -21.13
N GLY A 10 -20.46 -26.23 -20.96
CA GLY A 10 -21.21 -26.04 -19.71
C GLY A 10 -20.50 -26.66 -18.50
N LEU A 11 -19.95 -27.87 -18.66
CA LEU A 11 -19.24 -28.58 -17.60
C LEU A 11 -17.91 -27.85 -17.25
N LEU A 12 -17.16 -27.38 -18.26
CA LEU A 12 -15.94 -26.60 -18.04
C LEU A 12 -16.19 -25.29 -17.28
N VAL A 13 -17.23 -24.54 -17.65
CA VAL A 13 -17.60 -23.29 -16.97
C VAL A 13 -18.02 -23.55 -15.52
N LEU A 14 -18.76 -24.64 -15.28
CA LEU A 14 -19.19 -25.02 -13.93
C LEU A 14 -18.01 -25.42 -13.04
N VAL A 15 -17.03 -26.16 -13.58
CA VAL A 15 -15.80 -26.54 -12.85
C VAL A 15 -14.91 -25.33 -12.58
N LEU A 16 -14.72 -24.43 -13.55
CA LEU A 16 -13.97 -23.18 -13.36
C LEU A 16 -14.63 -22.27 -12.31
N GLY A 17 -15.96 -22.16 -12.32
CA GLY A 17 -16.70 -21.41 -11.31
C GLY A 17 -16.49 -21.97 -9.89
N LEU A 18 -16.51 -23.29 -9.74
CA LEU A 18 -16.23 -23.94 -8.44
C LEU A 18 -14.81 -23.67 -7.96
N LEU A 19 -13.81 -23.74 -8.84
CA LEU A 19 -12.41 -23.46 -8.50
C LEU A 19 -12.20 -22.03 -7.98
N VAL A 20 -12.82 -21.05 -8.64
CA VAL A 20 -12.74 -19.64 -8.22
C VAL A 20 -13.35 -19.43 -6.84
N LEU A 21 -14.47 -20.09 -6.54
CA LEU A 21 -15.13 -19.99 -5.23
C LEU A 21 -14.33 -20.65 -4.11
N THR A 22 -13.53 -21.69 -4.40
CA THR A 22 -12.65 -22.34 -3.41
C THR A 22 -11.32 -21.61 -3.18
N GLY A 23 -11.05 -20.51 -3.89
CA GLY A 23 -9.77 -19.79 -3.81
C GLY A 23 -9.53 -18.99 -2.52
N CYS A 24 -10.52 -18.90 -1.63
CA CYS A 24 -10.36 -18.19 -0.35
C CYS A 24 -9.98 -19.18 0.76
N ASN A 25 -8.74 -19.10 1.28
CA ASN A 25 -8.29 -19.91 2.41
C ASN A 25 -8.26 -19.05 3.69
N PRO A 26 -9.35 -19.00 4.48
CA PRO A 26 -9.45 -18.14 5.66
C PRO A 26 -8.52 -18.57 6.82
N ASP A 27 -7.89 -19.75 6.72
CA ASP A 27 -7.04 -20.33 7.75
C ASP A 27 -5.53 -20.26 7.44
N ASP A 28 -5.08 -19.27 6.66
CA ASP A 28 -3.65 -19.08 6.37
C ASP A 28 -2.85 -18.94 7.69
N PRO A 29 -1.97 -19.91 8.03
CA PRO A 29 -1.14 -19.87 9.24
C PRO A 29 -0.22 -18.65 9.30
N ARG A 30 0.12 -18.06 8.14
CA ARG A 30 0.97 -16.87 8.03
C ARG A 30 0.24 -15.63 8.54
N VAL A 31 -1.07 -15.51 8.27
CA VAL A 31 -1.91 -14.43 8.81
C VAL A 31 -2.03 -14.56 10.32
N LYS A 32 -2.33 -15.77 10.81
CA LYS A 32 -2.45 -16.03 12.26
C LYS A 32 -1.13 -15.79 13.00
N LYS A 33 0.02 -16.07 12.37
CA LYS A 33 1.35 -15.80 12.92
C LYS A 33 1.67 -14.31 12.96
N ALA A 34 1.27 -13.54 11.95
CA ALA A 34 1.48 -12.10 11.91
C ALA A 34 0.68 -11.37 13.00
N LEU A 35 -0.56 -11.79 13.25
CA LEU A 35 -1.43 -11.21 14.28
C LEU A 35 -1.00 -11.50 15.72
N LYS A 36 -0.27 -12.60 15.96
CA LYS A 36 0.26 -12.96 17.29
C LYS A 36 1.57 -12.27 17.64
N LYS A 37 2.16 -11.49 16.73
CA LYS A 37 3.39 -10.76 17.04
C LYS A 37 2.99 -9.50 17.80
N ASP A 38 2.93 -9.60 19.11
CA ASP A 38 2.85 -8.46 20.01
C ASP A 38 4.10 -7.60 19.79
N PHE A 39 3.97 -6.59 18.92
CA PHE A 39 5.03 -5.64 18.60
C PHE A 39 5.15 -4.69 19.78
N LYS A 40 5.99 -5.06 20.75
CA LYS A 40 6.34 -4.20 21.87
C LYS A 40 7.24 -3.07 21.35
N VAL A 41 6.62 -1.96 20.95
CA VAL A 41 7.34 -0.70 20.71
C VAL A 41 7.65 -0.11 22.07
N GLU A 42 8.80 -0.48 22.61
CA GLU A 42 9.37 0.21 23.75
C GLU A 42 9.79 1.59 23.24
N ALA A 43 9.09 2.63 23.70
CA ALA A 43 9.26 4.02 23.30
C ALA A 43 10.57 4.60 23.82
N GLU A 44 11.68 4.06 23.32
CA GLU A 44 12.97 4.73 23.37
C GLU A 44 13.06 5.55 22.08
N ALA A 45 13.26 6.87 22.21
CA ALA A 45 13.38 7.76 21.07
C ALA A 45 14.61 7.37 20.23
N ILE A 46 14.40 6.48 19.26
CA ILE A 46 15.35 6.23 18.19
C ILE A 46 15.49 7.56 17.46
N PRO A 47 16.70 8.13 17.33
CA PRO A 47 16.89 9.29 16.48
C PRO A 47 16.28 8.99 15.10
N ASN A 48 15.45 9.89 14.57
CA ASN A 48 14.81 9.78 13.24
C ASN A 48 15.83 9.82 12.08
N GLU A 49 17.09 9.50 12.35
CA GLU A 49 18.19 9.32 11.43
C GLU A 49 17.86 8.14 10.49
N GLY A 50 17.09 8.42 9.43
CA GLY A 50 16.77 7.47 8.38
C GLY A 50 15.29 7.30 8.03
N TYR A 51 14.37 7.85 8.84
CA TYR A 51 12.94 7.85 8.49
C TYR A 51 12.56 9.15 7.78
N PRO A 52 11.74 9.08 6.71
CA PRO A 52 11.18 10.28 6.10
C PRO A 52 10.35 11.05 7.14
N PRO A 53 10.53 12.39 7.28
CA PRO A 53 9.66 13.19 8.12
C PRO A 53 8.20 13.12 7.64
N THR A 54 7.26 13.20 8.57
CA THR A 54 5.84 13.38 8.27
C THR A 54 5.60 14.75 7.63
N VAL A 55 4.51 14.87 6.86
CA VAL A 55 4.06 16.15 6.31
C VAL A 55 3.18 16.83 7.37
N PRO A 56 3.60 17.95 7.98
CA PRO A 56 2.89 18.58 9.10
C PRO A 56 1.72 19.49 8.64
N HIS A 57 1.26 19.33 7.40
CA HIS A 57 0.21 20.15 6.80
C HIS A 57 -0.62 19.35 5.80
N SER A 58 -1.86 19.78 5.53
CA SER A 58 -2.69 19.17 4.49
C SER A 58 -2.03 19.28 3.10
N ILE A 59 -2.19 18.27 2.27
CA ILE A 59 -1.73 18.25 0.87
C ILE A 59 -2.85 18.67 -0.09
N GLU A 60 -4.09 18.80 0.41
CA GLU A 60 -5.21 19.29 -0.38
C GLU A 60 -4.85 20.65 -1.01
N ASP A 61 -5.05 20.74 -2.33
CA ASP A 61 -4.70 21.89 -3.17
C ASP A 61 -3.21 22.28 -3.19
N ARG A 62 -2.32 21.41 -2.71
CA ARG A 62 -0.85 21.60 -2.65
C ARG A 62 -0.09 20.35 -3.13
N GLN A 63 -0.55 19.76 -4.22
CA GLN A 63 0.05 18.53 -4.77
C GLN A 63 1.41 18.76 -5.44
N ASP A 64 1.73 20.00 -5.83
CA ASP A 64 3.05 20.36 -6.36
C ASP A 64 4.03 20.63 -5.19
N CYS A 65 4.62 19.56 -4.66
CA CYS A 65 5.50 19.64 -3.49
C CYS A 65 6.72 20.54 -3.74
N LEU A 66 7.25 20.55 -4.96
CA LEU A 66 8.46 21.30 -5.31
C LEU A 66 8.23 22.81 -5.36
N ALA A 67 6.98 23.26 -5.54
CA ALA A 67 6.62 24.67 -5.48
C ALA A 67 7.13 25.37 -4.20
N CYS A 68 7.22 24.62 -3.08
CA CYS A 68 7.81 25.11 -1.85
C CYS A 68 9.14 24.45 -1.48
N HIS A 69 9.24 23.13 -1.66
CA HIS A 69 10.37 22.35 -1.13
C HIS A 69 11.61 22.32 -2.04
N GLU A 70 11.58 22.87 -3.26
CA GLU A 70 12.77 22.96 -4.12
C GLU A 70 13.77 24.01 -3.59
N LYS A 71 13.27 25.18 -3.17
CA LYS A 71 14.08 26.33 -2.74
C LYS A 71 13.79 26.81 -1.32
N GLY A 72 12.93 26.09 -0.60
CA GLY A 72 12.56 26.40 0.78
C GLY A 72 11.68 27.64 0.90
N VAL A 73 10.72 27.78 -0.03
CA VAL A 73 9.76 28.88 -0.03
C VAL A 73 8.94 28.83 1.27
N MET A 74 8.66 29.98 1.86
CA MET A 74 7.95 30.11 3.15
C MET A 74 8.59 29.33 4.31
N GLY A 75 9.90 29.07 4.26
CA GLY A 75 10.60 28.33 5.31
C GLY A 75 10.40 26.82 5.23
N ALA A 76 9.87 26.31 4.12
CA ALA A 76 9.83 24.88 3.86
C ALA A 76 11.24 24.28 3.87
N THR A 77 11.39 23.06 4.37
CA THR A 77 12.66 22.34 4.28
C THR A 77 12.98 22.03 2.82
N VAL A 78 14.22 22.27 2.38
CA VAL A 78 14.64 21.92 1.04
C VAL A 78 14.80 20.41 0.92
N THR A 79 14.19 19.81 -0.10
CA THR A 79 14.36 18.37 -0.36
C THR A 79 15.79 18.06 -0.79
N SER A 80 16.38 17.00 -0.24
CA SER A 80 17.69 16.52 -0.66
C SER A 80 17.64 15.64 -1.92
N HIS A 81 16.43 15.32 -2.40
CA HIS A 81 16.20 14.38 -3.50
C HIS A 81 15.03 14.83 -4.39
N PRO A 82 15.16 15.96 -5.10
CA PRO A 82 14.11 16.49 -5.98
C PRO A 82 13.79 15.56 -7.16
N GLU A 83 14.69 14.62 -7.50
CA GLU A 83 14.50 13.62 -8.55
C GLU A 83 13.50 12.52 -8.19
N ARG A 84 12.95 12.51 -6.96
CA ARG A 84 11.94 11.56 -6.48
C ARG A 84 10.55 12.21 -6.50
N PRO A 85 9.81 12.16 -7.62
CA PRO A 85 8.58 12.95 -7.79
C PRO A 85 7.39 12.47 -6.97
N ASN A 86 7.41 11.22 -6.47
CA ASN A 86 6.32 10.67 -5.66
C ASN A 86 6.61 10.81 -4.16
N CYS A 87 6.51 12.03 -3.64
CA CYS A 87 6.89 12.35 -2.26
C CYS A 87 6.06 11.59 -1.22
N VAL A 88 4.75 11.41 -1.49
CA VAL A 88 3.80 10.75 -0.57
C VAL A 88 3.97 9.24 -0.47
N SER A 89 4.85 8.65 -1.29
CA SER A 89 5.25 7.25 -1.12
C SER A 89 6.03 7.00 0.17
N CYS A 90 6.67 8.05 0.71
CA CYS A 90 7.51 7.98 1.89
C CYS A 90 7.09 8.99 2.96
N HIS A 91 6.71 10.20 2.56
CA HIS A 91 6.25 11.24 3.47
C HIS A 91 4.74 11.15 3.65
N VAL A 92 4.32 10.55 4.76
CA VAL A 92 2.91 10.45 5.13
C VAL A 92 2.45 11.72 5.86
N THR A 93 1.19 12.11 5.68
CA THR A 93 0.57 13.14 6.51
C THR A 93 0.37 12.62 7.92
N GLU A 94 0.46 13.50 8.90
CA GLU A 94 0.03 13.20 10.28
C GLU A 94 -1.47 12.91 10.37
#